data_AF-A0A1Y5F7K4-F1
#
_entry.id   AF-A0A1Y5F7K4-F1
#
_cell.length_a   1.000
_cell.length_b   1.000
_cell.length_c   1.000
_cell.angle_alpha   90.00
_cell.angle_beta   90.00
_cell.angle_gamma   90.00
#
_symmetry.space_group_name_H-M   'P 1'
#
loop_
_entity.id
_entity.type
_entity.pdbx_description
1 polymer ?
#
loop_
_entity_poly.entity_id
_entity_poly.type
_entity_poly.pdbx_seq_one_letter_code
_entity_poly.pdbx_strand_id
1 'polypeptide(L)'
;MSTTFIAMGIALLAGIGLVVQIGILSLLSGALHFLFARPKLTILKSEKGENGFAFSFKWNSSREPAKFDQFKLRLYNPFGSPTQVIINRDYTAASSTFAQDLDLGNDFAELLSAKGLENASVEIEVISAKGAIVHHFIYKAPKFKDMLAKSTGTADEFNEKNKLNYAKPVYDLPKRSFIAEPLPASSKALKIASNPEFAGEFAGGGGSEAAAVENFSVTKVWIEEGCIVCDACVDINADVFEITGDTCIIKPGAPLDNGISIEEAAEACPVEIIKFAR
;
A
#
# COMPACT_ATOMS: atom_id res chain seq x y z
N MET A 1 17.62 45.30 -42.16
CA MET A 1 16.98 44.13 -41.53
C MET A 1 16.07 44.63 -40.42
N SER A 2 14.79 44.24 -40.40
CA SER A 2 13.91 44.69 -39.31
C SER A 2 14.33 44.01 -38.01
N THR A 3 14.29 44.77 -36.92
CA THR A 3 14.58 44.31 -35.56
C THR A 3 13.76 43.09 -35.16
N THR A 4 12.58 42.91 -35.75
CA THR A 4 11.72 41.72 -35.59
C THR A 4 12.36 40.43 -36.10
N PHE A 5 13.06 40.43 -37.24
CA PHE A 5 13.73 39.22 -37.73
C PHE A 5 14.92 38.83 -36.86
N ILE A 6 15.63 39.83 -36.31
CA ILE A 6 16.75 39.61 -35.38
C ILE A 6 16.22 39.01 -34.06
N ALA A 7 15.14 39.57 -33.50
CA ALA A 7 14.52 39.06 -32.27
C ALA A 7 13.98 37.63 -32.44
N MET A 8 13.36 37.32 -33.59
CA MET A 8 12.87 35.97 -33.90
C MET A 8 14.03 34.97 -34.04
N GLY A 9 15.15 35.37 -34.67
CA GLY A 9 16.35 34.55 -34.77
C GLY A 9 16.97 34.22 -33.40
N ILE A 10 17.05 35.20 -32.51
CA ILE A 10 17.55 35.00 -31.14
C ILE A 10 16.62 34.06 -30.35
N ALA A 11 15.31 34.24 -30.45
CA ALA A 11 14.34 33.38 -29.77
C ALA A 11 14.41 31.92 -30.24
N LEU A 12 14.55 31.70 -31.55
CA LEU A 12 14.73 30.36 -32.12
C LEU A 12 16.02 29.70 -31.63
N LEU A 13 17.14 30.42 -31.61
CA LEU A 13 18.42 29.91 -31.12
C LEU A 13 18.37 29.60 -29.63
N ALA A 14 17.72 30.44 -28.82
CA ALA A 14 17.52 30.19 -27.39
C ALA A 14 16.64 28.96 -27.14
N GLY A 15 15.55 28.80 -27.91
CA GLY A 15 14.67 27.64 -27.81
C GLY A 15 15.35 26.33 -28.19
N ILE A 16 16.10 26.31 -29.29
CA ILE A 16 16.91 25.16 -29.71
C ILE A 16 17.99 24.86 -28.67
N GLY A 17 18.68 25.89 -28.19
CA GLY A 17 19.69 25.77 -27.13
C GLY A 17 19.13 25.12 -25.87
N LEU A 18 17.96 25.55 -25.41
CA LEU A 18 17.29 24.98 -24.23
C LEU A 18 16.93 23.50 -24.44
N VAL A 19 16.35 23.14 -25.59
CA VAL A 19 15.98 21.74 -25.89
C VAL A 19 17.21 20.85 -25.94
N VAL A 20 18.30 21.31 -26.57
CA VAL A 20 19.57 20.58 -26.61
C VAL A 20 20.16 20.43 -25.21
N GLN A 21 20.15 21.50 -24.40
CA GLN A 21 20.67 21.46 -23.02
C GLN A 21 19.88 20.47 -22.15
N ILE A 22 18.54 20.48 -22.23
CA ILE A 22 17.67 19.55 -21.50
C ILE A 22 17.90 18.12 -21.99
N GLY A 23 18.02 17.92 -23.30
CA GLY A 23 18.33 16.61 -23.89
C GLY A 23 19.65 16.06 -23.40
N ILE A 24 20.71 16.88 -23.39
CA ILE A 24 22.03 16.50 -22.87
C ILE A 24 21.96 16.22 -21.37
N LEU A 25 21.28 17.06 -20.58
CA LEU A 25 21.15 16.85 -19.13
C LEU A 25 20.34 15.58 -18.81
N SER A 26 19.29 15.30 -19.56
CA SER A 26 18.49 14.08 -19.44
C SER A 26 19.32 12.84 -19.78
N LEU A 27 20.09 12.89 -20.88
CA LEU A 27 20.97 11.80 -21.30
C LEU A 27 22.10 11.55 -20.28
N LEU A 28 22.73 12.63 -19.80
CA LEU A 28 23.80 12.57 -18.81
C LEU A 28 23.28 12.10 -17.46
N SER A 29 22.11 12.57 -17.01
CA SER A 29 21.51 12.13 -15.75
C SER A 29 21.15 10.64 -15.80
N GLY A 30 20.54 10.16 -16.90
CA GLY A 30 20.29 8.73 -17.11
C GLY A 30 21.58 7.90 -17.09
N ALA A 31 22.63 8.36 -17.76
CA ALA A 31 23.93 7.69 -17.80
C ALA A 31 24.65 7.69 -16.43
N LEU A 32 24.61 8.81 -15.71
CA LEU A 32 25.15 8.92 -14.35
C LEU A 32 24.39 8.00 -13.40
N HIS A 33 23.05 7.99 -13.45
CA HIS A 33 22.23 7.10 -12.63
C HIS A 33 22.48 5.61 -12.92
N PHE A 34 22.73 5.23 -14.18
CA PHE A 34 23.14 3.86 -14.54
C PHE A 34 24.52 3.48 -13.98
N LEU A 35 25.44 4.45 -13.87
CA LEU A 35 26.77 4.20 -13.31
C LEU A 35 26.74 4.03 -11.78
N PHE A 36 25.93 4.81 -11.06
CA PHE A 36 25.96 4.88 -9.60
C PHE A 36 24.94 3.99 -8.88
N ALA A 37 23.92 3.47 -9.56
CA ALA A 37 22.89 2.61 -8.95
C ALA A 37 23.12 1.10 -9.18
N ARG A 38 24.34 0.68 -9.49
CA ARG A 38 24.63 -0.74 -9.77
C ARG A 38 24.55 -1.58 -8.50
N PRO A 39 23.94 -2.78 -8.57
CA PRO A 39 23.95 -3.71 -7.47
C PRO A 39 25.39 -4.10 -7.12
N LYS A 40 25.68 -4.19 -5.83
CA LYS A 40 27.02 -4.48 -5.31
C LYS A 40 26.96 -5.68 -4.39
N LEU A 41 27.74 -6.69 -4.73
CA LEU A 41 28.00 -7.86 -3.88
C LEU A 41 29.34 -7.69 -3.16
N THR A 42 29.37 -7.96 -1.86
CA THR A 42 30.61 -7.96 -1.06
C THR A 42 30.67 -9.23 -0.24
N ILE A 43 31.79 -9.95 -0.34
CA ILE A 43 32.04 -11.18 0.43
C ILE A 43 32.39 -10.80 1.86
N LEU A 44 31.73 -11.44 2.81
CA LEU A 44 31.86 -11.22 4.25
C LEU A 44 32.50 -12.45 4.90
N LYS A 45 32.95 -12.29 6.14
CA LYS A 45 33.48 -13.41 6.92
C LYS A 45 32.31 -14.29 7.36
N SER A 46 32.36 -15.57 7.02
CA SER A 46 31.37 -16.56 7.47
C SER A 46 31.67 -17.03 8.89
N GLU A 47 30.62 -17.29 9.65
CA GLU A 47 30.65 -17.87 11.00
C GLU A 47 30.34 -19.37 10.97
N LYS A 48 29.89 -19.90 9.82
CA LYS A 48 29.48 -21.30 9.63
C LYS A 48 30.64 -22.27 9.31
N GLY A 49 31.88 -21.87 9.59
CA GLY A 49 33.07 -22.71 9.41
C GLY A 49 33.51 -22.87 7.95
N GLU A 50 34.11 -24.01 7.61
CA GLU A 50 34.77 -24.24 6.31
C GLU A 50 33.82 -24.28 5.11
N ASN A 51 32.57 -24.70 5.32
CA ASN A 51 31.53 -24.76 4.28
C ASN A 51 30.69 -23.47 4.23
N GLY A 52 30.99 -22.51 5.11
CA GLY A 52 30.25 -21.27 5.24
C GLY A 52 30.64 -20.23 4.20
N PHE A 53 29.64 -19.57 3.62
CA PHE A 53 29.83 -18.43 2.73
C PHE A 53 28.89 -17.30 3.10
N ALA A 54 29.49 -16.20 3.56
CA ALA A 54 28.76 -14.98 3.89
C ALA A 54 28.93 -13.93 2.79
N PHE A 55 27.84 -13.26 2.44
CA PHE A 55 27.85 -12.16 1.49
C PHE A 55 26.84 -11.09 1.88
N SER A 56 27.12 -9.86 1.47
CA SER A 56 26.15 -8.77 1.44
C SER A 56 25.78 -8.43 0.02
N PHE A 57 24.51 -8.06 -0.16
CA PHE A 57 23.96 -7.62 -1.42
C PHE A 57 23.27 -6.27 -1.22
N LYS A 58 23.87 -5.23 -1.82
CA LYS A 58 23.33 -3.87 -1.86
C LYS A 58 22.74 -3.59 -3.23
N TRP A 59 21.48 -3.21 -3.28
CA TRP A 59 20.83 -2.70 -4.49
C TRP A 59 19.81 -1.62 -4.11
N ASN A 60 19.34 -0.90 -5.12
CA ASN A 60 18.31 0.11 -4.94
C ASN A 60 16.92 -0.53 -5.02
N SER A 61 16.40 -0.98 -3.87
CA SER A 61 15.07 -1.60 -3.76
C SER A 61 13.91 -0.67 -4.08
N SER A 62 14.09 0.65 -3.95
CA SER A 62 13.07 1.64 -4.34
C SER A 62 12.92 1.75 -5.86
N ARG A 63 14.01 1.54 -6.61
CA ARG A 63 13.99 1.55 -8.08
C ARG A 63 13.59 0.19 -8.65
N GLU A 64 14.07 -0.88 -8.05
CA GLU A 64 13.83 -2.26 -8.47
C GLU A 64 13.29 -3.06 -7.28
N PRO A 65 11.96 -2.95 -7.01
CA PRO A 65 11.32 -3.64 -5.91
C PRO A 65 11.28 -5.14 -6.22
N ALA A 66 12.26 -5.85 -5.67
CA ALA A 66 12.42 -7.29 -5.83
C ALA A 66 12.64 -7.94 -4.46
N LYS A 67 12.25 -9.22 -4.35
CA LYS A 67 12.54 -10.05 -3.19
C LYS A 67 13.51 -11.13 -3.63
N PHE A 68 14.73 -11.11 -3.11
CA PHE A 68 15.74 -12.12 -3.42
C PHE A 68 15.73 -13.21 -2.36
N ASP A 69 15.66 -14.44 -2.81
CA ASP A 69 15.46 -15.63 -1.96
C ASP A 69 16.34 -16.81 -2.37
N GLN A 70 17.09 -16.72 -3.48
CA GLN A 70 17.98 -17.79 -3.92
C GLN A 70 19.38 -17.27 -4.23
N PHE A 71 20.37 -18.06 -3.84
CA PHE A 71 21.78 -17.85 -4.08
C PHE A 71 22.33 -19.00 -4.91
N LYS A 72 23.13 -18.68 -5.92
CA LYS A 72 23.79 -19.67 -6.75
C LYS A 72 25.25 -19.29 -6.98
N LEU A 73 26.13 -20.28 -6.82
CA LEU A 73 27.56 -20.18 -7.03
C LEU A 73 27.96 -21.21 -8.08
N ARG A 74 28.66 -20.78 -9.12
CA ARG A 74 29.14 -21.65 -10.19
C ARG A 74 30.64 -21.48 -10.41
N LEU A 75 31.36 -22.58 -10.42
CA LEU A 75 32.72 -22.65 -10.93
C LEU A 75 32.68 -23.04 -12.41
N TYR A 76 33.43 -22.32 -13.23
CA TYR A 76 33.76 -22.71 -14.60
C TYR A 76 35.28 -22.82 -14.72
N ASN A 77 35.77 -24.05 -14.91
CA ASN A 77 37.18 -24.40 -14.87
C ASN A 77 37.55 -25.26 -16.10
N PRO A 78 37.73 -24.64 -17.28
CA PRO A 78 37.84 -25.38 -18.54
C PRO A 78 39.12 -26.24 -18.66
N PHE A 79 40.17 -25.93 -17.89
CA PHE A 79 41.47 -26.60 -17.96
C PHE A 79 41.85 -27.32 -16.66
N GLY A 80 40.88 -27.52 -15.76
CA GLY A 80 41.11 -28.05 -14.43
C GLY A 80 40.11 -29.13 -14.03
N SER A 81 40.15 -29.51 -12.76
CA SER A 81 39.28 -30.56 -12.19
C SER A 81 38.86 -30.18 -10.77
N PRO A 82 37.55 -30.21 -10.44
CA PRO A 82 36.42 -30.40 -11.36
C PRO A 82 36.30 -29.28 -12.40
N THR A 83 35.70 -29.60 -13.55
CA THR A 83 35.51 -28.63 -14.65
C THR A 83 34.38 -27.65 -14.38
N GLN A 84 33.35 -28.10 -13.67
CA GLN A 84 32.23 -27.28 -13.22
C GLN A 84 31.76 -27.75 -11.85
N VAL A 85 31.38 -26.78 -11.03
CA VAL A 85 30.70 -27.02 -9.74
C VAL A 85 29.56 -26.01 -9.67
N ILE A 86 28.37 -26.44 -9.30
CA ILE A 86 27.19 -25.57 -9.16
C ILE A 86 26.58 -25.82 -7.79
N ILE A 87 26.47 -24.77 -7.00
CA ILE A 87 25.88 -24.80 -5.66
C ILE A 87 24.70 -23.85 -5.64
N ASN A 88 23.53 -24.35 -5.24
CA ASN A 88 22.31 -23.56 -5.10
C ASN A 88 21.84 -23.61 -3.65
N ARG A 89 21.48 -22.48 -3.07
CA ARG A 89 20.91 -22.38 -1.72
C ARG A 89 19.77 -21.37 -1.69
N ASP A 90 18.67 -21.79 -1.08
CA ASP A 90 17.55 -20.91 -0.78
C ASP A 90 17.77 -20.28 0.61
N TYR A 91 17.25 -19.07 0.79
CA TYR A 91 17.31 -18.35 2.06
C TYR A 91 16.06 -17.48 2.26
N THR A 92 15.96 -16.86 3.44
CA THR A 92 14.79 -16.03 3.77
C THR A 92 14.73 -14.80 2.85
N ALA A 93 13.62 -14.67 2.12
CA ALA A 93 13.43 -13.62 1.13
C ALA A 93 13.67 -12.22 1.71
N ALA A 94 14.56 -11.47 1.06
CA ALA A 94 14.93 -10.11 1.48
C ALA A 94 14.49 -9.08 0.43
N SER A 95 13.81 -8.02 0.88
CA SER A 95 13.24 -6.96 0.04
C SER A 95 14.06 -5.67 -0.02
N SER A 96 15.18 -5.63 0.69
CA SER A 96 16.08 -4.48 0.81
C SER A 96 17.50 -4.96 1.01
N THR A 97 18.49 -4.05 0.94
CA THR A 97 19.90 -4.35 1.24
C THR A 97 20.02 -5.30 2.44
N PHE A 98 20.71 -6.43 2.23
CA PHE A 98 20.82 -7.51 3.22
C PHE A 98 22.19 -8.17 3.14
N ALA A 99 22.49 -8.98 4.16
CA ALA A 99 23.54 -9.99 4.16
C ALA A 99 22.99 -11.35 4.58
N GLN A 100 23.59 -12.40 4.06
CA GLN A 100 23.29 -13.78 4.42
C GLN A 100 24.60 -14.54 4.69
N ASP A 101 24.57 -15.42 5.67
CA ASP A 101 25.59 -16.44 5.88
C ASP A 101 24.99 -17.82 5.56
N LEU A 102 25.46 -18.43 4.48
CA LEU A 102 24.91 -19.67 3.93
C LEU A 102 25.88 -20.82 4.16
N ASP A 103 25.33 -21.99 4.49
CA ASP A 103 26.09 -23.23 4.44
C ASP A 103 26.01 -23.79 3.01
N LEU A 104 27.13 -23.76 2.30
CA LEU A 104 27.23 -24.23 0.92
C LEU A 104 27.53 -25.73 0.84
N GLY A 105 27.78 -26.41 1.96
CA GLY A 105 28.10 -27.84 2.01
C GLY A 105 29.45 -28.19 1.37
N ASN A 106 29.68 -29.49 1.20
CA ASN A 106 30.98 -30.04 0.78
C ASN A 106 31.41 -29.61 -0.64
N ASP A 107 30.46 -29.33 -1.52
CA ASP A 107 30.71 -28.85 -2.88
C ASP A 107 31.49 -27.53 -2.88
N PHE A 108 31.37 -26.73 -1.82
CA PHE A 108 32.13 -25.49 -1.68
C PHE A 108 33.60 -25.75 -1.39
N ALA A 109 33.90 -26.73 -0.52
CA ALA A 109 35.26 -27.19 -0.31
C ALA A 109 35.86 -27.77 -1.61
N GLU A 110 35.08 -28.50 -2.41
CA GLU A 110 35.49 -28.99 -3.72
C GLU A 110 35.81 -27.82 -4.69
N LEU A 111 34.95 -26.80 -4.75
CA LEU A 111 35.17 -25.59 -5.55
C LEU A 111 36.47 -24.87 -5.15
N LEU A 112 36.73 -24.74 -3.85
CA LEU A 112 37.92 -24.08 -3.34
C LEU A 112 39.20 -24.92 -3.53
N SER A 113 39.09 -26.24 -3.56
CA SER A 113 40.23 -27.15 -3.73
C SER A 113 40.45 -27.61 -5.18
N ALA A 114 39.66 -27.11 -6.12
CA ALA A 114 39.79 -27.43 -7.54
C ALA A 114 41.21 -27.17 -8.09
N LYS A 115 41.69 -28.07 -8.94
CA LYS A 115 42.95 -27.93 -9.69
C LYS A 115 42.73 -27.03 -10.89
N GLY A 116 43.71 -26.20 -11.26
CA GLY A 116 43.63 -25.36 -12.46
C GLY A 116 42.90 -24.02 -12.26
N LEU A 117 42.73 -23.56 -11.01
CA LEU A 117 41.95 -22.36 -10.69
C LEU A 117 42.51 -21.06 -11.29
N GLU A 118 43.78 -21.02 -11.65
CA GLU A 118 44.43 -19.87 -12.30
C GLU A 118 43.70 -19.40 -13.57
N ASN A 119 43.08 -20.32 -14.31
CA ASN A 119 42.33 -20.04 -15.54
C ASN A 119 40.81 -20.20 -15.37
N ALA A 120 40.34 -20.40 -14.14
CA ALA A 120 38.93 -20.60 -13.84
C ALA A 120 38.21 -19.27 -13.49
N SER A 121 36.90 -19.27 -13.65
CA SER A 121 36.01 -18.19 -13.21
C SER A 121 34.96 -18.72 -12.24
N VAL A 122 34.62 -17.88 -11.26
CA VAL A 122 33.55 -18.12 -10.30
C VAL A 122 32.45 -17.10 -10.59
N GLU A 123 31.24 -17.59 -10.78
CA GLU A 123 30.03 -16.82 -11.03
C GLU A 123 29.12 -16.91 -9.81
N ILE A 124 28.62 -15.76 -9.37
CA ILE A 124 27.66 -15.63 -8.27
C ILE A 124 26.38 -15.03 -8.84
N GLU A 125 25.27 -15.71 -8.63
CA GLU A 125 23.93 -15.28 -9.01
C GLU A 125 23.09 -15.06 -7.74
N VAL A 126 22.48 -13.88 -7.63
CA VAL A 126 21.45 -13.57 -6.61
C VAL A 126 20.12 -13.45 -7.35
N ILE A 127 19.17 -14.31 -7.01
CA ILE A 127 17.96 -14.57 -7.81
C ILE A 127 16.70 -14.25 -7.00
N SER A 128 15.72 -13.65 -7.68
CA SER A 128 14.37 -13.43 -7.19
C SER A 128 13.45 -14.46 -7.84
N ALA A 129 13.03 -15.48 -7.09
CA ALA A 129 12.21 -16.58 -7.63
C ALA A 129 10.86 -16.08 -8.18
N LYS A 130 10.28 -15.05 -7.56
CA LYS A 130 8.99 -14.47 -7.98
C LYS A 130 9.12 -13.34 -8.99
N GLY A 131 10.25 -12.63 -9.00
CA GLY A 131 10.42 -11.40 -9.78
C GLY A 131 11.16 -11.59 -11.11
N ALA A 132 11.65 -12.79 -11.43
CA ALA A 132 12.47 -13.07 -12.61
C ALA A 132 13.72 -12.16 -12.75
N ILE A 133 14.16 -11.54 -11.65
CA ILE A 133 15.34 -10.67 -11.61
C ILE A 133 16.52 -11.49 -11.12
N VAL A 134 17.61 -11.42 -11.85
CA VAL A 134 18.87 -12.10 -11.53
C VAL A 134 20.02 -11.11 -11.64
N HIS A 135 20.82 -11.03 -10.58
CA HIS A 135 22.06 -10.27 -10.60
C HIS A 135 23.24 -11.23 -10.65
N HIS A 136 24.06 -11.08 -11.70
CA HIS A 136 25.24 -11.90 -11.95
C HIS A 136 26.53 -11.15 -11.58
N PHE A 137 27.46 -11.85 -10.96
CA PHE A 137 28.78 -11.34 -10.62
C PHE A 137 29.83 -12.37 -10.98
N ILE A 138 30.77 -12.02 -11.86
CA ILE A 138 31.80 -12.93 -12.35
C ILE A 138 33.16 -12.47 -11.86
N TYR A 139 33.91 -13.40 -11.27
CA TYR A 139 35.26 -13.19 -10.76
C TYR A 139 36.20 -14.24 -11.32
N LYS A 140 37.47 -13.88 -11.52
CA LYS A 140 38.53 -14.90 -11.69
C LYS A 140 38.67 -15.66 -10.37
N ALA A 141 38.83 -16.97 -10.43
CA ALA A 141 38.89 -17.80 -9.22
C ALA A 141 40.01 -17.40 -8.23
N PRO A 142 41.22 -16.98 -8.66
CA PRO A 142 42.25 -16.49 -7.73
C PRO A 142 41.80 -15.22 -6.99
N LYS A 143 41.16 -14.29 -7.71
CA LYS A 143 40.61 -13.07 -7.12
C LYS A 143 39.48 -13.38 -6.13
N PHE A 144 38.63 -14.35 -6.45
CA PHE A 144 37.57 -14.81 -5.55
C PHE A 144 38.14 -15.38 -4.25
N LYS A 145 39.18 -16.23 -4.34
CA LYS A 145 39.91 -16.73 -3.15
C LYS A 145 40.54 -15.61 -2.33
N ASP A 146 41.17 -14.64 -2.98
CA ASP A 146 41.73 -13.48 -2.28
C ASP A 146 40.65 -12.67 -1.55
N MET A 147 39.47 -12.53 -2.16
CA MET A 147 38.33 -11.83 -1.54
C MET A 147 37.78 -12.60 -0.34
N LEU A 148 37.72 -13.94 -0.41
CA LEU A 148 37.36 -14.78 0.73
C LEU A 148 38.38 -14.65 1.87
N ALA A 149 39.68 -14.73 1.56
CA ALA A 149 40.74 -14.63 2.57
C ALA A 149 40.83 -13.25 3.23
N LYS A 150 40.50 -12.18 2.50
CA LYS A 150 40.50 -10.79 2.99
C LYS A 150 39.15 -10.33 3.53
N SER A 151 38.15 -11.23 3.57
CA SER A 151 36.81 -10.89 4.02
C SER A 151 36.83 -10.49 5.51
N THR A 152 36.11 -9.42 5.83
CA THR A 152 35.98 -8.88 7.18
C THR A 152 34.54 -8.47 7.43
N GLY A 153 34.13 -8.47 8.70
CA GLY A 153 32.75 -8.24 9.12
C GLY A 153 31.84 -9.43 8.85
N THR A 154 30.87 -9.65 9.73
CA THR A 154 29.93 -10.78 9.65
C THR A 154 28.62 -10.37 8.96
N ALA A 155 27.81 -11.35 8.55
CA ALA A 155 26.50 -11.08 7.98
C ALA A 155 25.58 -10.35 8.99
N ASP A 156 25.66 -10.74 10.26
CA ASP A 156 24.88 -10.14 11.33
C ASP A 156 25.29 -8.69 11.59
N GLU A 157 26.58 -8.40 11.75
CA GLU A 157 27.10 -7.02 11.90
C GLU A 157 26.66 -6.12 10.74
N PHE A 158 26.71 -6.65 9.52
CA PHE A 158 26.24 -5.92 8.34
C PHE A 158 24.75 -5.65 8.41
N ASN A 159 23.94 -6.67 8.71
CA ASN A 159 22.49 -6.53 8.81
C ASN A 159 22.12 -5.53 9.90
N GLU A 160 22.76 -5.56 11.06
CA GLU A 160 22.52 -4.58 12.13
C GLU A 160 22.84 -3.15 11.71
N LYS A 161 23.98 -2.93 11.05
CA LYS A 161 24.38 -1.61 10.55
C LYS A 161 23.45 -1.08 9.45
N ASN A 162 22.87 -1.98 8.65
CA ASN A 162 22.00 -1.62 7.53
C ASN A 162 20.53 -1.93 7.82
N LYS A 163 20.15 -2.18 9.10
CA LYS A 163 18.75 -2.34 9.52
C LYS A 163 18.01 -1.09 9.05
N LEU A 164 17.03 -1.30 8.17
CA LEU A 164 16.21 -0.22 7.65
C LEU A 164 15.43 0.39 8.81
N ASN A 165 15.90 1.53 9.30
CA ASN A 165 15.19 2.34 10.29
C ASN A 165 14.11 3.17 9.58
N TYR A 166 13.21 2.50 8.85
CA TYR A 166 11.95 3.12 8.48
C TYR A 166 11.04 2.95 9.69
N ALA A 167 11.04 3.95 10.57
CA ALA A 167 9.83 4.20 11.34
C ALA A 167 8.74 4.38 10.29
N LYS A 168 7.91 3.35 10.06
CA LYS A 168 6.69 3.51 9.26
C LYS A 168 6.03 4.75 9.86
N PRO A 169 5.80 5.83 9.10
CA PRO A 169 4.98 6.91 9.62
C PRO A 169 3.67 6.24 10.02
N VAL A 170 3.44 6.13 11.33
CA VAL A 170 2.20 5.63 11.88
C VAL A 170 1.23 6.77 11.61
N TYR A 171 0.59 6.71 10.45
CA TYR A 171 -0.60 7.51 10.22
C TYR A 171 -1.65 6.91 11.13
N ASP A 172 -1.84 7.54 12.28
CA ASP A 172 -3.00 7.26 13.12
C ASP A 172 -4.20 7.68 12.30
N LEU A 173 -4.86 6.70 11.67
CA LEU A 173 -6.17 6.91 11.08
C LEU A 173 -7.09 7.09 12.28
N PRO A 174 -7.58 8.31 12.60
CA PRO A 174 -8.48 8.47 13.72
C PRO A 174 -9.71 7.63 13.42
N LYS A 175 -9.87 6.50 14.13
CA LYS A 175 -11.11 5.74 14.13
C LYS A 175 -12.15 6.65 14.75
N ARG A 176 -12.87 7.40 13.93
CA ARG A 176 -14.09 8.08 14.36
C ARG A 176 -15.15 6.99 14.55
N SER A 177 -15.24 6.44 15.76
CA SER A 177 -16.43 5.71 16.15
C SER A 177 -17.54 6.74 16.38
N PHE A 178 -18.69 6.54 15.73
CA PHE A 178 -19.92 7.26 16.07
C PHE A 178 -20.53 6.74 17.39
N ILE A 179 -19.93 5.69 17.96
CA ILE A 179 -20.27 5.12 19.24
C ILE A 179 -19.37 5.81 20.26
N ALA A 180 -19.99 6.57 21.17
CA ALA A 180 -19.29 7.12 22.33
C ALA A 180 -18.67 5.98 23.14
N GLU A 181 -17.45 6.18 23.65
CA GLU A 181 -16.83 5.22 24.56
C GLU A 181 -17.75 5.01 25.77
N PRO A 182 -17.93 3.75 26.24
CA PRO A 182 -18.76 3.47 27.40
C PRO A 182 -18.23 4.26 28.59
N LEU A 183 -19.15 4.94 29.30
CA LEU A 183 -18.81 5.73 30.47
C LEU A 183 -18.02 4.86 31.47
N PRO A 184 -16.94 5.38 32.08
CA PRO A 184 -16.15 4.62 33.03
C PRO A 184 -17.04 4.12 34.18
N ALA A 185 -16.79 2.91 34.67
CA ALA A 185 -17.51 2.32 35.79
C ALA A 185 -17.25 3.13 37.07
N SER A 186 -18.00 4.19 37.25
CA SER A 186 -18.01 5.00 38.45
C SER A 186 -19.25 4.66 39.27
N SER A 187 -19.13 4.66 40.59
CA SER A 187 -20.23 4.50 41.55
C SER A 187 -21.18 5.71 41.58
N LYS A 188 -21.09 6.62 40.62
CA LYS A 188 -21.96 7.78 40.50
C LYS A 188 -23.06 7.44 39.50
N ALA A 189 -24.25 7.22 40.02
CA ALA A 189 -25.43 6.98 39.21
C ALA A 189 -25.67 8.16 38.28
N LEU A 190 -25.88 7.89 36.99
CA LEU A 190 -26.18 8.91 36.00
C LEU A 190 -27.57 9.47 36.29
N LYS A 191 -27.64 10.78 36.47
CA LYS A 191 -28.89 11.50 36.67
C LYS A 191 -29.58 11.66 35.32
N ILE A 192 -30.25 10.61 34.88
CA ILE A 192 -31.03 10.52 33.65
C ILE A 192 -32.46 10.10 33.98
N ALA A 193 -33.43 10.52 33.17
CA ALA A 193 -34.85 10.26 33.42
C ALA A 193 -35.22 8.77 33.45
N SER A 194 -34.46 7.94 32.74
CA SER A 194 -34.62 6.48 32.72
C SER A 194 -33.98 5.76 33.90
N ASN A 195 -33.26 6.46 34.78
CA ASN A 195 -32.72 5.89 36.00
C ASN A 195 -33.76 5.98 37.13
N PRO A 196 -34.27 4.84 37.66
CA PRO A 196 -35.34 4.82 38.67
C PRO A 196 -35.00 5.60 39.94
N GLU A 197 -33.72 5.69 40.30
CA GLU A 197 -33.26 6.40 41.51
C GLU A 197 -33.50 7.92 41.45
N PHE A 198 -33.59 8.49 40.24
CA PHE A 198 -33.79 9.93 40.03
C PHE A 198 -35.17 10.28 39.44
N ALA A 199 -36.08 9.30 39.31
CA ALA A 199 -37.38 9.48 38.68
C ALA A 199 -38.22 10.61 39.34
N GLY A 200 -38.09 10.80 40.64
CA GLY A 200 -38.78 11.88 41.38
C GLY A 200 -38.24 13.29 41.11
N GLU A 201 -36.98 13.43 40.69
CA GLU A 201 -36.36 14.73 40.40
C GLU A 201 -36.64 15.21 38.97
N PHE A 202 -36.91 14.28 38.05
CA PHE A 202 -37.40 14.60 36.70
C PHE A 202 -38.93 14.70 36.60
N ALA A 203 -39.66 14.31 37.66
CA ALA A 203 -41.12 14.38 37.71
C ALA A 203 -41.66 15.83 37.66
N GLY A 204 -40.82 16.84 37.90
CA GLY A 204 -41.17 18.26 37.77
C GLY A 204 -40.71 18.93 36.47
N GLY A 205 -40.09 18.21 35.53
CA GLY A 205 -39.45 18.85 34.37
C GLY A 205 -39.08 17.94 33.20
N GLY A 206 -39.81 16.86 32.96
CA GLY A 206 -39.51 15.93 31.87
C GLY A 206 -40.75 15.53 31.06
N GLY A 207 -40.86 16.06 29.84
CA GLY A 207 -41.69 15.46 28.78
C GLY A 207 -42.46 16.47 27.93
N SER A 208 -41.79 17.01 26.90
CA SER A 208 -42.39 17.52 25.66
C SER A 208 -43.68 18.35 25.79
N GLU A 209 -43.55 19.67 25.94
CA GLU A 209 -44.33 20.55 25.07
C GLU A 209 -43.55 20.72 23.76
N ALA A 210 -43.36 19.62 23.03
CA ALA A 210 -43.68 19.75 21.62
C ALA A 210 -45.19 19.92 21.66
N ALA A 211 -45.68 21.13 21.37
CA ALA A 211 -47.09 21.34 21.14
C ALA A 211 -47.58 20.13 20.34
N ALA A 212 -48.64 19.46 20.80
CA ALA A 212 -49.33 18.51 19.95
C ALA A 212 -49.61 19.27 18.66
N VAL A 213 -48.82 19.00 17.61
CA VAL A 213 -49.02 19.63 16.32
C VAL A 213 -50.39 19.13 15.92
N GLU A 214 -51.35 20.04 15.84
CA GLU A 214 -52.71 19.68 15.46
C GLU A 214 -52.62 18.92 14.14
N ASN A 215 -53.05 17.66 14.15
CA ASN A 215 -53.05 16.85 12.96
C ASN A 215 -53.98 17.51 11.95
N PHE A 216 -53.44 17.86 10.78
CA PHE A 216 -54.22 18.50 9.73
C PHE A 216 -54.58 17.46 8.67
N SER A 217 -55.80 17.51 8.16
CA SER A 217 -56.20 16.67 7.04
C SER A 217 -55.64 17.23 5.73
N VAL A 218 -55.30 16.35 4.82
CA VAL A 218 -54.82 16.67 3.47
C VAL A 218 -55.97 16.48 2.48
N THR A 219 -56.21 17.44 1.60
CA THR A 219 -57.26 17.35 0.57
C THR A 219 -56.86 16.39 -0.56
N LYS A 220 -55.57 16.35 -0.92
CA LYS A 220 -55.05 15.49 -2.00
C LYS A 220 -53.56 15.21 -1.82
N VAL A 221 -53.14 13.97 -2.08
CA VAL A 221 -51.74 13.56 -2.25
C VAL A 221 -51.53 13.01 -3.67
N TRP A 222 -50.40 13.28 -4.30
CA TRP A 222 -50.01 12.74 -5.60
C TRP A 222 -48.49 12.54 -5.69
N ILE A 223 -48.08 11.68 -6.62
CA ILE A 223 -46.67 11.33 -6.87
C ILE A 223 -46.33 11.79 -8.28
N GLU A 224 -45.30 12.64 -8.40
CA GLU A 224 -44.76 13.07 -9.69
C GLU A 224 -43.83 12.01 -10.30
N GLU A 225 -43.54 12.11 -11.60
CA GLU A 225 -42.65 11.17 -12.29
C GLU A 225 -41.22 11.24 -11.71
N GLY A 226 -40.58 10.08 -11.52
CA GLY A 226 -39.21 10.00 -10.98
C GLY A 226 -39.06 9.18 -9.70
N CYS A 227 -40.03 8.31 -9.36
CA CYS A 227 -39.89 7.40 -8.24
C CYS A 227 -38.73 6.41 -8.47
N ILE A 228 -37.88 6.27 -7.45
CA ILE A 228 -36.72 5.35 -7.47
C ILE A 228 -36.93 4.08 -6.64
N VAL A 229 -38.15 3.86 -6.13
CA VAL A 229 -38.52 2.66 -5.36
C VAL A 229 -37.59 2.44 -4.14
N CYS A 230 -37.42 3.48 -3.32
CA CYS A 230 -36.51 3.47 -2.17
C CYS A 230 -37.15 3.05 -0.83
N ASP A 231 -38.44 2.68 -0.83
CA ASP A 231 -39.22 2.24 0.32
C ASP A 231 -39.48 3.27 1.45
N ALA A 232 -38.83 4.43 1.43
CA ALA A 232 -38.94 5.44 2.50
C ALA A 232 -40.38 5.90 2.81
N CYS A 233 -41.22 6.10 1.79
CA CYS A 233 -42.61 6.53 1.99
C CYS A 233 -43.51 5.44 2.60
N VAL A 234 -43.23 4.17 2.31
CA VAL A 234 -43.97 3.03 2.85
C VAL A 234 -43.56 2.76 4.30
N ASP A 235 -42.27 2.90 4.62
CA ASP A 235 -41.78 2.77 6.00
C ASP A 235 -42.40 3.80 6.95
N ILE A 236 -42.69 4.99 6.45
CA ILE A 236 -43.30 6.08 7.23
C ILE A 236 -44.83 5.96 7.28
N ASN A 237 -45.48 5.67 6.14
CA ASN A 237 -46.93 5.61 6.06
C ASN A 237 -47.43 4.54 5.06
N ALA A 238 -47.36 3.28 5.50
CA ALA A 238 -47.82 2.12 4.76
C ALA A 238 -49.35 2.11 4.49
N ASP A 239 -50.12 2.94 5.19
CA ASP A 239 -51.57 3.02 4.98
C ASP A 239 -51.94 3.86 3.75
N VAL A 240 -51.06 4.80 3.36
CA VAL A 240 -51.26 5.68 2.20
C VAL A 240 -50.47 5.23 0.99
N PHE A 241 -49.24 4.77 1.18
CA PHE A 241 -48.32 4.44 0.08
C PHE A 241 -48.17 2.94 -0.12
N GLU A 242 -48.08 2.52 -1.38
CA GLU A 242 -47.79 1.14 -1.79
C GLU A 242 -46.78 1.14 -2.92
N ILE A 243 -45.82 0.23 -2.86
CA ILE A 243 -44.80 0.11 -3.89
C ILE A 243 -45.20 -0.96 -4.90
N THR A 244 -45.29 -0.52 -6.14
CA THR A 244 -45.39 -1.38 -7.33
C THR A 244 -43.99 -1.52 -7.92
N GLY A 245 -43.71 -2.60 -8.65
CA GLY A 245 -42.34 -2.99 -9.02
C GLY A 245 -41.48 -1.91 -9.70
N ASP A 246 -42.09 -0.92 -10.36
CA ASP A 246 -41.43 0.19 -11.05
C ASP A 246 -41.78 1.58 -10.50
N THR A 247 -42.73 1.72 -9.57
CA THR A 247 -43.12 3.02 -9.00
C THR A 247 -43.89 2.89 -7.68
N CYS A 248 -43.98 3.99 -6.91
CA CYS A 248 -44.88 4.08 -5.77
C CYS A 248 -46.25 4.59 -6.23
N ILE A 249 -47.32 3.99 -5.72
CA ILE A 249 -48.71 4.42 -5.92
C ILE A 249 -49.35 4.78 -4.57
N ILE A 250 -50.41 5.59 -4.63
CA ILE A 250 -51.24 5.90 -3.47
C ILE A 250 -52.40 4.91 -3.44
N LYS A 251 -52.63 4.28 -2.29
CA LYS A 251 -53.69 3.27 -2.15
C LYS A 251 -55.08 3.88 -2.44
N PRO A 252 -55.96 3.16 -3.15
CA PRO A 252 -57.32 3.62 -3.39
C PRO A 252 -58.08 3.70 -2.06
N GLY A 253 -58.56 4.90 -1.70
CA GLY A 253 -59.24 5.15 -0.42
C GLY A 253 -58.29 5.37 0.77
N ALA A 254 -57.04 5.74 0.51
CA ALA A 254 -56.06 6.05 1.55
C ALA A 254 -56.59 7.08 2.58
N PRO A 255 -56.33 6.87 3.89
CA PRO A 255 -56.71 7.81 4.93
C PRO A 255 -55.86 9.09 4.81
N LEU A 256 -56.51 10.24 4.57
CA LEU A 256 -55.87 11.56 4.44
C LEU A 256 -56.08 12.46 5.67
N ASP A 257 -56.54 11.88 6.78
CA ASP A 257 -56.76 12.54 8.06
C ASP A 257 -55.46 12.80 8.82
N ASN A 258 -54.43 11.99 8.56
CA ASN A 258 -53.12 12.13 9.19
C ASN A 258 -52.08 12.85 8.30
N GLY A 259 -52.26 14.15 8.12
CA GLY A 259 -51.40 14.96 7.25
C GLY A 259 -49.96 15.10 7.71
N ILE A 260 -49.69 14.93 9.01
CA ILE A 260 -48.33 14.93 9.55
C ILE A 260 -47.52 13.78 8.97
N SER A 261 -48.07 12.56 8.95
CA SER A 261 -47.39 11.39 8.38
C SER A 261 -47.25 11.47 6.86
N ILE A 262 -48.12 12.22 6.17
CA ILE A 262 -48.00 12.47 4.73
C ILE A 262 -46.90 13.50 4.44
N GLU A 263 -46.78 14.54 5.27
CA GLU A 263 -45.70 15.55 5.19
C GLU A 263 -44.34 14.92 5.47
N GLU A 264 -44.22 14.10 6.52
CA GLU A 264 -42.99 13.38 6.86
C GLU A 264 -42.56 12.41 5.74
N ALA A 265 -43.51 11.69 5.13
CA ALA A 265 -43.23 10.83 3.98
C ALA A 265 -42.77 11.64 2.75
N ALA A 266 -43.28 12.86 2.57
CA ALA A 266 -42.86 13.74 1.49
C ALA A 266 -41.45 14.31 1.69
N GLU A 267 -41.09 14.70 2.91
CA GLU A 267 -39.74 15.17 3.25
C GLU A 267 -38.69 14.06 3.22
N ALA A 268 -39.07 12.83 3.57
CA ALA A 268 -38.18 11.68 3.52
C ALA A 268 -37.90 11.19 2.09
N CYS A 269 -38.65 11.65 1.09
CA CYS A 269 -38.47 11.24 -0.29
C CYS A 269 -37.18 11.87 -0.87
N PRO A 270 -36.15 11.07 -1.20
CA PRO A 270 -34.84 11.59 -1.64
C PRO A 270 -34.88 12.31 -3.00
N VAL A 271 -35.96 12.12 -3.74
CA VAL A 271 -36.23 12.76 -5.04
C VAL A 271 -37.39 13.77 -4.97
N GLU A 272 -37.93 14.02 -3.78
CA GLU A 272 -38.94 15.07 -3.50
C GLU A 272 -40.20 15.05 -4.40
N ILE A 273 -40.61 13.88 -4.90
CA ILE A 273 -41.73 13.73 -5.86
C ILE A 273 -43.12 13.58 -5.20
N ILE A 274 -43.19 13.40 -3.88
CA ILE A 274 -44.46 13.26 -3.16
C ILE A 274 -44.96 14.66 -2.85
N LYS A 275 -46.12 15.02 -3.40
CA LYS A 275 -46.76 16.32 -3.21
C LYS A 275 -48.11 16.17 -2.54
N PHE A 276 -48.49 17.16 -1.77
CA PHE A 276 -49.78 17.18 -1.10
C PHE A 276 -50.37 18.59 -1.06
N ALA A 277 -51.70 18.66 -1.02
CA ALA A 277 -52.46 19.89 -0.86
C ALA A 277 -53.22 19.86 0.46
N ARG A 278 -53.03 20.88 1.28
CA ARG A 278 -53.84 21.13 2.48
C ARG A 278 -55.21 21.65 2.05
#